data_AF-A0A8J9UF56-F1
#
_entry.id   AF-A0A8J9UF56-F1
#
_cell.length_a   1.000
_cell.length_b   1.000
_cell.length_c   1.000
_cell.angle_alpha   90.00
_cell.angle_beta   90.00
_cell.angle_gamma   90.00
#
_symmetry.space_group_name_H-M   'P 1'
#
loop_
_entity.id
_entity.type
_entity.pdbx_description
1 polymer ?
#
loop_
_entity_poly.entity_id
_entity_poly.type
_entity_poly.pdbx_seq_one_letter_code
_entity_poly.pdbx_strand_id
1 'polypeptide(L)'
;MPYYEDVIVTEDGRTLCELCEIYITNDDMIESHLDSEKHVSLYTSRIIIQNNINVEVNRAHCLICKVDLVDLIVHIQSSQHQSLMNEINEVIEKDRLFLELPQNLNINGSQVYCTICHNFMMFTLEAVKDHVHSLKHKRARSMAVQPFNGIFSIEENDDYLWCKICQIYFENYIETIFEHVDDNKEHKTRLTKILRLIEGHNIIIDKYLTHANEHSATCLKCNTVVACNVDNLERHITGKRHKGH
;
A
#
# COMPACT_ATOMS: atom_id res chain seq x y z
N MET A 1 -6.48 -16.21 -20.77
CA MET A 1 -7.47 -16.95 -19.96
C MET A 1 -8.00 -15.97 -18.92
N PRO A 2 -9.30 -15.68 -18.86
CA PRO A 2 -9.91 -14.90 -17.79
C PRO A 2 -9.95 -15.78 -16.55
N TYR A 3 -9.14 -15.44 -15.55
CA TYR A 3 -8.93 -16.29 -14.38
C TYR A 3 -9.98 -15.98 -13.30
N TYR A 4 -10.47 -17.04 -12.67
CA TYR A 4 -11.41 -17.12 -11.54
C TYR A 4 -11.19 -16.15 -10.37
N GLU A 5 -10.13 -15.35 -10.38
CA GLU A 5 -9.81 -14.31 -9.40
C GLU A 5 -10.94 -13.28 -9.25
N ASP A 6 -11.74 -13.07 -10.30
CA ASP A 6 -12.90 -12.17 -10.26
C ASP A 6 -14.15 -12.80 -9.64
N VAL A 7 -14.12 -14.09 -9.29
CA VAL A 7 -15.26 -14.85 -8.77
C VAL A 7 -15.03 -15.14 -7.30
N ILE A 8 -15.80 -14.49 -6.44
CA ILE A 8 -15.73 -14.65 -4.99
C ILE A 8 -16.98 -15.34 -4.44
N VAL A 9 -16.85 -15.98 -3.28
CA VAL A 9 -17.98 -16.47 -2.50
C VAL A 9 -18.25 -15.46 -1.39
N THR A 10 -19.42 -14.84 -1.41
CA THR A 10 -19.84 -13.85 -0.41
C THR A 10 -20.15 -14.51 0.94
N GLU A 11 -20.24 -13.73 2.01
CA GLU A 11 -20.48 -14.24 3.38
C GLU A 11 -21.77 -15.07 3.53
N ASP A 12 -22.75 -14.83 2.67
CA ASP A 12 -24.01 -15.56 2.58
C ASP A 12 -23.95 -16.80 1.67
N GLY A 13 -22.76 -17.18 1.21
CA GLY A 13 -22.51 -18.38 0.43
C GLY A 13 -22.87 -18.28 -1.06
N ARG A 14 -23.11 -17.06 -1.57
CA ARG A 14 -23.41 -16.84 -3.00
C ARG A 14 -22.14 -16.57 -3.80
N THR A 15 -22.13 -17.01 -5.05
CA THR A 15 -21.03 -16.77 -5.99
C THR A 15 -21.25 -15.43 -6.71
N LEU A 16 -20.29 -14.51 -6.63
CA LEU A 16 -20.34 -13.17 -7.23
C LEU A 16 -19.14 -12.99 -8.16
N CYS A 17 -19.38 -12.52 -9.39
CA CYS A 17 -18.31 -11.95 -10.19
C CYS A 17 -18.16 -10.46 -9.86
N GLU A 18 -17.05 -10.06 -9.25
CA GLU A 18 -16.76 -8.67 -8.89
C GLU A 18 -16.59 -7.78 -10.13
N LEU A 19 -16.00 -8.31 -11.20
CA LEU A 19 -15.79 -7.55 -12.44
C LEU A 19 -17.11 -7.23 -13.17
N CYS A 20 -18.04 -8.19 -13.19
CA CYS A 20 -19.33 -8.03 -13.87
C CYS A 20 -20.44 -7.49 -12.97
N GLU A 21 -20.18 -7.44 -11.65
CA GLU A 21 -21.14 -7.12 -10.58
C GLU A 21 -22.43 -7.96 -10.64
N ILE A 22 -22.29 -9.26 -10.95
CA ILE A 22 -23.43 -10.18 -11.02
C ILE A 22 -23.23 -11.44 -10.19
N TYR A 23 -24.30 -11.89 -9.54
CA TYR A 23 -24.33 -13.19 -8.88
C TYR A 23 -24.45 -14.31 -9.91
N ILE A 24 -23.57 -15.30 -9.80
CA ILE A 24 -23.58 -16.52 -10.59
C ILE A 24 -24.43 -17.54 -9.83
N THR A 25 -25.48 -18.04 -10.48
CA THR A 25 -26.51 -18.82 -9.78
C THR A 25 -26.07 -20.24 -9.42
N ASN A 26 -25.13 -20.84 -10.16
CA ASN A 26 -24.59 -22.18 -9.94
C ASN A 26 -23.11 -22.21 -10.34
N ASP A 27 -22.30 -23.03 -9.66
CA ASP A 27 -20.86 -23.17 -9.96
C ASP A 27 -20.61 -23.67 -11.39
N ASP A 28 -21.48 -24.53 -11.92
CA ASP A 28 -21.41 -25.02 -13.30
C ASP A 28 -21.58 -23.91 -14.37
N MET A 29 -22.09 -22.73 -13.98
CA MET A 29 -22.27 -21.58 -14.87
C MET A 29 -21.04 -20.67 -14.87
N ILE A 30 -20.06 -20.87 -13.99
CA ILE A 30 -18.90 -19.98 -13.87
C ILE A 30 -18.13 -19.94 -15.19
N GLU A 31 -17.81 -21.09 -15.79
CA GLU A 31 -17.07 -21.13 -17.05
C GLU A 31 -17.82 -20.41 -18.18
N SER A 32 -19.13 -20.68 -18.31
CA SER A 32 -19.96 -20.00 -19.31
C SER A 32 -20.06 -18.50 -19.09
N HIS A 33 -19.95 -18.04 -17.84
CA HIS A 33 -19.92 -16.63 -17.49
C HIS A 33 -18.57 -16.00 -17.88
N LEU A 34 -17.46 -16.65 -17.55
CA LEU A 34 -16.10 -16.17 -17.86
C LEU A 34 -15.87 -16.07 -19.37
N ASP A 35 -16.49 -16.96 -20.16
CA ASP A 35 -16.45 -16.94 -21.63
C ASP A 35 -17.46 -15.96 -22.27
N SER A 36 -18.33 -15.34 -21.48
CA SER A 36 -19.32 -14.41 -22.02
C SER A 36 -18.66 -13.17 -22.63
N GLU A 37 -19.19 -12.68 -23.77
CA GLU A 37 -18.66 -11.49 -24.46
C GLU A 37 -18.53 -10.28 -23.52
N LYS A 38 -19.49 -10.13 -22.59
CA LYS A 38 -19.47 -9.06 -21.58
C LYS A 38 -18.28 -9.22 -20.64
N HIS A 39 -18.08 -10.40 -20.06
CA HIS A 39 -16.97 -10.64 -19.13
C HIS A 39 -15.63 -10.45 -19.84
N VAL A 40 -15.45 -11.05 -21.02
CA VAL A 40 -14.24 -10.93 -21.83
C VAL A 40 -13.95 -9.46 -22.18
N SER A 41 -14.98 -8.68 -22.55
CA SER A 41 -14.81 -7.25 -22.84
C SER A 41 -14.34 -6.47 -21.61
N LEU A 42 -14.99 -6.66 -20.45
CA LEU A 42 -14.63 -5.97 -19.22
C LEU A 42 -13.23 -6.35 -18.75
N TYR A 43 -12.89 -7.64 -18.86
CA TYR A 43 -11.57 -8.16 -18.51
C TYR A 43 -10.49 -7.57 -19.40
N THR A 44 -10.76 -7.48 -20.71
CA THR A 44 -9.86 -6.85 -21.67
C THR A 44 -9.65 -5.36 -21.34
N SER A 45 -10.72 -4.62 -21.03
CA SER A 45 -10.62 -3.22 -20.60
C SER A 45 -9.82 -3.05 -19.32
N ARG A 46 -10.00 -3.94 -18.33
CA ARG A 46 -9.23 -3.94 -17.09
C ARG A 46 -7.74 -4.14 -17.37
N ILE A 47 -7.41 -5.15 -18.18
CA ILE A 47 -6.02 -5.42 -18.58
C ILE A 47 -5.39 -4.20 -19.27
N ILE A 48 -6.11 -3.57 -20.19
CA ILE A 48 -5.62 -2.38 -20.91
C ILE A 48 -5.27 -1.26 -19.93
N ILE A 49 -6.13 -1.02 -18.93
CA ILE A 49 -5.91 0.01 -17.89
C ILE A 49 -4.72 -0.36 -16.99
N GLN A 50 -4.71 -1.58 -16.45
CA GLN A 50 -3.69 -2.08 -15.53
C GLN A 50 -2.29 -2.20 -16.16
N ASN A 51 -2.18 -2.11 -17.47
CA ASN A 51 -0.91 -2.18 -18.19
C ASN A 51 -0.61 -0.89 -18.97
N ASN A 52 -1.39 0.17 -18.75
CA ASN A 52 -1.30 1.45 -19.42
C ASN A 52 -1.15 1.33 -20.94
N ILE A 53 -2.08 0.62 -21.55
CA ILE A 53 -2.13 0.37 -22.98
C ILE A 53 -3.11 1.34 -23.61
N ASN A 54 -2.68 2.02 -24.66
CA ASN A 54 -3.57 2.83 -25.49
C ASN A 54 -4.05 1.97 -26.66
N VAL A 55 -5.37 1.83 -26.82
CA VAL A 55 -5.99 1.10 -27.92
C VAL A 55 -6.72 2.08 -28.82
N GLU A 56 -6.29 2.13 -30.07
CA GLU A 56 -7.00 2.81 -31.15
C GLU A 56 -7.52 1.78 -32.16
N VAL A 57 -8.37 2.23 -33.10
CA VAL A 57 -9.20 1.39 -33.99
C VAL A 57 -8.47 0.16 -34.58
N ASN A 58 -7.18 0.27 -34.92
CA ASN A 58 -6.40 -0.84 -35.47
C ASN A 58 -4.98 -0.95 -34.88
N ARG A 59 -4.72 -0.33 -33.73
CA ARG A 59 -3.40 -0.37 -33.10
C ARG A 59 -3.51 -0.34 -31.59
N ALA A 60 -2.71 -1.16 -30.93
CA ALA A 60 -2.52 -1.09 -29.50
C ALA A 60 -1.06 -0.71 -29.21
N HIS A 61 -0.84 0.17 -28.25
CA HIS A 61 0.48 0.67 -27.89
C HIS A 61 0.64 0.62 -26.37
N CYS A 62 1.66 -0.09 -25.88
CA CYS A 62 1.96 -0.13 -24.46
C CYS A 62 2.80 1.08 -24.07
N LEU A 63 2.30 1.95 -23.20
CA LEU A 63 3.02 3.15 -22.77
C LEU A 63 4.10 2.85 -21.72
N ILE A 64 4.01 1.71 -21.04
CA ILE A 64 5.06 1.23 -20.12
C ILE A 64 6.29 0.80 -20.92
N CYS A 65 6.08 -0.03 -21.93
CA CYS A 65 7.15 -0.57 -22.77
C CYS A 65 7.54 0.36 -23.94
N LYS A 66 6.70 1.34 -24.28
CA LYS A 66 6.83 2.24 -25.44
C LYS A 66 6.90 1.49 -26.78
N VAL A 67 6.07 0.45 -26.94
CA VAL A 67 6.03 -0.41 -28.14
C VAL A 67 4.61 -0.62 -28.64
N ASP A 68 4.48 -0.76 -29.96
CA ASP A 68 3.24 -1.20 -30.59
C ASP A 68 3.05 -2.71 -30.38
N LEU A 69 1.80 -3.11 -30.14
CA LEU A 69 1.42 -4.46 -29.77
C LEU A 69 0.83 -5.20 -30.98
N VAL A 70 1.35 -6.41 -31.21
CA VAL A 70 0.74 -7.37 -32.15
C VAL A 70 -0.30 -8.23 -31.42
N ASP A 71 0.04 -8.68 -30.22
CA ASP A 71 -0.83 -9.47 -29.35
C ASP A 71 -0.72 -8.95 -27.92
N LEU A 72 -1.86 -8.56 -27.35
CA LEU A 72 -1.98 -8.00 -26.02
C LEU A 72 -1.49 -8.96 -24.92
N ILE A 73 -1.92 -10.22 -24.99
CA ILE A 73 -1.67 -11.21 -23.95
C ILE A 73 -0.22 -11.66 -23.99
N VAL A 74 0.29 -11.95 -25.19
CA VAL A 74 1.70 -12.34 -25.37
C VAL A 74 2.63 -11.22 -24.91
N HIS A 75 2.28 -9.95 -25.19
CA HIS A 75 3.06 -8.81 -24.73
C HIS A 75 3.09 -8.71 -23.20
N ILE A 76 1.94 -8.75 -22.53
CA ILE A 76 1.87 -8.59 -21.08
C ILE A 76 2.59 -9.72 -20.37
N GLN A 77 2.52 -10.95 -20.89
CA GLN A 77 3.23 -12.10 -20.35
C GLN A 77 4.72 -12.13 -20.70
N SER A 78 5.20 -11.20 -21.54
CA SER A 78 6.61 -11.14 -21.90
C SER A 78 7.48 -10.77 -20.69
N SER A 79 8.68 -11.35 -20.64
CA SER A 79 9.65 -11.06 -19.57
C SER A 79 10.03 -9.58 -19.49
N GLN A 80 10.07 -8.89 -20.64
CA GLN A 80 10.38 -7.47 -20.70
C GLN A 80 9.30 -6.63 -20.01
N HIS A 81 8.03 -6.87 -20.32
CA HIS A 81 6.91 -6.15 -19.70
C HIS A 81 6.85 -6.43 -18.20
N GLN A 82 6.96 -7.70 -17.81
CA GLN A 82 6.95 -8.10 -16.40
C GLN A 82 8.12 -7.49 -15.62
N SER A 83 9.32 -7.39 -16.22
CA SER A 83 10.46 -6.71 -15.59
C SER A 83 10.17 -5.24 -15.29
N LEU A 84 9.58 -4.51 -16.25
CA LEU A 84 9.23 -3.10 -16.05
C LEU A 84 8.12 -2.93 -15.00
N MET A 85 7.12 -3.80 -15.00
CA MET A 85 6.08 -3.81 -13.97
C MET A 85 6.66 -4.04 -12.57
N ASN A 86 7.59 -4.99 -12.45
CA ASN A 86 8.29 -5.24 -11.20
C ASN A 86 9.11 -4.03 -10.75
N GLU A 87 9.82 -3.36 -11.66
CA GLU A 87 10.55 -2.13 -11.32
C GLU A 87 9.62 -1.01 -10.82
N ILE A 88 8.44 -0.86 -11.41
CA ILE A 88 7.45 0.13 -10.93
C ILE A 88 6.95 -0.25 -9.54
N ASN A 89 6.58 -1.52 -9.33
CA ASN A 89 6.11 -2.02 -8.03
C ASN A 89 7.18 -1.83 -6.94
N GLU A 90 8.45 -2.11 -7.23
CA GLU A 90 9.54 -1.86 -6.28
C GLU A 90 9.66 -0.39 -5.87
N VAL A 91 9.46 0.55 -6.80
CA VAL A 91 9.48 1.99 -6.48
C VAL A 91 8.31 2.34 -5.56
N ILE A 92 7.12 1.82 -5.85
CA ILE A 92 5.90 2.05 -5.06
C ILE A 92 6.03 1.45 -3.65
N GLU A 93 6.57 0.24 -3.53
CA GLU A 93 6.82 -0.43 -2.25
C GLU A 93 7.84 0.34 -1.41
N LYS A 94 8.95 0.79 -2.01
CA LYS A 94 9.96 1.63 -1.34
C LYS A 94 9.36 2.96 -0.88
N ASP A 95 8.39 3.48 -1.61
CA ASP A 95 7.62 4.67 -1.23
C ASP A 95 6.49 4.40 -0.23
N ARG A 96 6.44 3.21 0.40
CA ARG A 96 5.45 2.82 1.42
C ARG A 96 4.01 2.78 0.90
N LEU A 97 3.82 2.47 -0.38
CA LEU A 97 2.50 2.27 -1.00
C LEU A 97 1.59 3.52 -0.97
N PHE A 98 2.17 4.73 -0.97
CA PHE A 98 1.38 5.96 -1.11
C PHE A 98 0.82 6.18 -2.52
N LEU A 99 1.22 5.34 -3.48
CA LEU A 99 0.77 5.37 -4.87
C LEU A 99 -0.26 4.26 -5.10
N GLU A 100 -1.48 4.68 -5.41
CA GLU A 100 -2.56 3.79 -5.82
C GLU A 100 -2.45 3.50 -7.31
N LEU A 101 -2.24 2.23 -7.64
CA LEU A 101 -2.20 1.74 -9.01
C LEU A 101 -3.61 1.74 -9.63
N PRO A 102 -3.71 1.84 -10.97
CA PRO A 102 -4.99 1.65 -11.66
C PRO A 102 -5.47 0.22 -11.43
N GLN A 103 -6.49 0.01 -10.58
CA GLN A 103 -7.01 -1.34 -10.30
C GLN A 103 -8.35 -1.62 -11.00
N ASN A 104 -9.20 -0.60 -11.15
CA ASN A 104 -10.56 -0.74 -11.64
C ASN A 104 -10.77 0.00 -12.96
N LEU A 105 -11.90 -0.27 -13.62
CA LEU A 105 -12.42 0.47 -14.79
C LEU A 105 -12.79 1.94 -14.48
N ASN A 106 -12.20 2.51 -13.43
CA ASN A 106 -12.53 3.83 -12.90
C ASN A 106 -12.17 4.97 -13.87
N ILE A 107 -12.81 6.11 -13.63
CA ILE A 107 -12.89 7.32 -14.46
C ILE A 107 -11.52 7.88 -14.88
N ASN A 108 -10.46 7.59 -14.13
CA ASN A 108 -9.13 8.16 -14.33
C ASN A 108 -8.24 7.32 -15.27
N GLY A 109 -8.77 6.23 -15.83
CA GLY A 109 -8.05 5.35 -16.76
C GLY A 109 -6.76 4.81 -16.17
N SER A 110 -5.70 4.80 -16.96
CA SER A 110 -4.38 4.25 -16.61
C SER A 110 -3.50 5.20 -15.78
N GLN A 111 -4.08 6.07 -14.94
CA GLN A 111 -3.33 7.02 -14.11
C GLN A 111 -3.07 6.48 -12.70
N VAL A 112 -1.87 6.73 -12.18
CA VAL A 112 -1.49 6.47 -10.79
C VAL A 112 -1.90 7.67 -9.94
N TYR A 113 -2.51 7.42 -8.79
CA TYR A 113 -2.88 8.45 -7.83
C TYR A 113 -1.95 8.44 -6.62
N CYS A 114 -1.40 9.59 -6.26
CA CYS A 114 -0.63 9.73 -5.04
C CYS A 114 -1.51 10.24 -3.90
N THR A 115 -1.69 9.42 -2.87
CA THR A 115 -2.58 9.68 -1.72
C THR A 115 -2.12 10.82 -0.83
N ILE A 116 -0.81 11.08 -0.76
CA ILE A 116 -0.24 12.15 0.08
C ILE A 116 -0.03 13.47 -0.67
N CYS A 117 0.12 13.39 -2.00
CA CYS A 117 0.25 14.58 -2.84
C CYS A 117 -1.08 15.02 -3.46
N HIS A 118 -2.10 14.17 -3.42
CA HIS A 118 -3.39 14.33 -4.08
C HIS A 118 -3.27 14.68 -5.57
N ASN A 119 -2.34 14.05 -6.28
CA ASN A 119 -2.11 14.28 -7.71
C ASN A 119 -2.14 12.97 -8.50
N PHE A 120 -2.60 13.07 -9.74
CA PHE A 120 -2.53 12.00 -10.73
C PHE A 120 -1.27 12.13 -11.59
N MET A 121 -0.72 10.99 -12.01
CA MET A 121 0.37 10.90 -12.98
C MET A 121 0.17 9.74 -13.94
N MET A 122 0.91 9.80 -15.03
CA MET A 122 0.99 8.70 -15.97
C MET A 122 1.57 7.45 -15.31
N PHE A 123 0.98 6.29 -15.61
CA PHE A 123 1.50 5.01 -15.16
C PHE A 123 2.67 4.55 -16.03
N THR A 124 3.83 5.18 -15.84
CA THR A 124 5.09 4.80 -16.47
C THR A 124 6.22 4.86 -15.45
N LEU A 125 7.29 4.11 -15.68
CA LEU A 125 8.43 4.06 -14.76
C LEU A 125 9.08 5.42 -14.55
N GLU A 126 9.31 6.19 -15.62
CA GLU A 126 9.83 7.56 -15.53
C GLU A 126 8.93 8.46 -14.69
N ALA A 127 7.63 8.51 -14.99
CA ALA A 127 6.71 9.43 -14.30
C ALA A 127 6.59 9.11 -12.80
N VAL A 128 6.56 7.82 -12.45
CA VAL A 128 6.54 7.36 -11.06
C VAL A 128 7.85 7.72 -10.34
N LYS A 129 9.01 7.45 -10.96
CA LYS A 129 10.32 7.81 -10.37
C LYS A 129 10.48 9.32 -10.21
N ASP A 130 10.12 10.11 -11.22
CA ASP A 130 10.21 11.57 -11.17
C ASP A 130 9.33 12.15 -10.06
N HIS A 131 8.13 11.61 -9.89
CA HIS A 131 7.24 12.02 -8.82
C HIS A 131 7.81 11.70 -7.43
N VAL A 132 8.19 10.44 -7.18
CA VAL A 132 8.69 10.00 -5.86
C VAL A 132 9.96 10.76 -5.47
N HIS A 133 10.81 11.11 -6.44
CA HIS A 133 12.03 11.88 -6.18
C HIS A 133 11.82 13.39 -6.08
N SER A 134 10.63 13.90 -6.47
CA SER A 134 10.33 15.33 -6.44
C SER A 134 10.39 15.89 -5.01
N LEU A 135 10.86 17.14 -4.86
CA LEU A 135 10.90 17.82 -3.56
C LEU A 135 9.50 17.96 -2.93
N LYS A 136 8.47 18.14 -3.77
CA LYS A 136 7.07 18.23 -3.31
C LYS A 136 6.63 16.92 -2.66
N HIS A 137 6.88 15.79 -3.33
CA HIS A 137 6.55 14.47 -2.77
C HIS A 137 7.36 14.15 -1.53
N LYS A 138 8.67 14.39 -1.55
CA LYS A 138 9.54 14.21 -0.38
C LYS A 138 9.03 14.97 0.85
N ARG A 139 8.58 16.21 0.68
CA ARG A 139 7.95 17.00 1.76
C ARG A 139 6.63 16.39 2.24
N ALA A 140 5.73 16.07 1.32
CA ALA A 140 4.45 15.45 1.68
C ALA A 140 4.67 14.12 2.43
N ARG A 141 5.63 13.32 1.96
CA ARG A 141 6.01 12.03 2.55
C ARG A 141 6.59 12.22 3.94
N SER A 142 7.52 13.16 4.13
CA SER A 142 8.10 13.40 5.46
C SER A 142 7.03 13.78 6.49
N MET A 143 6.08 14.63 6.10
CA MET A 143 4.94 15.00 6.94
C MET A 143 4.02 13.81 7.22
N ALA A 144 3.75 12.97 6.21
CA ALA A 144 2.89 11.81 6.36
C ALA A 144 3.51 10.74 7.27
N VAL A 145 4.82 10.48 7.17
CA VAL A 145 5.47 9.38 7.92
C VAL A 145 5.88 9.75 9.34
N GLN A 146 6.14 11.03 9.64
CA GLN A 146 6.54 11.49 10.98
C GLN A 146 5.64 10.95 12.11
N PRO A 147 4.31 11.16 12.11
CA PRO A 147 3.45 10.73 13.21
C PRO A 147 3.35 9.20 13.30
N PHE A 148 3.52 8.45 12.21
CA PHE A 148 3.53 6.98 12.29
C PHE A 148 4.89 6.40 12.71
N ASN A 149 5.91 7.24 12.85
CA ASN A 149 7.23 6.87 13.33
C ASN A 149 7.51 7.41 14.74
N GLY A 150 6.52 7.98 15.42
CA GLY A 150 6.71 8.55 16.75
C GLY A 150 7.67 9.74 16.74
N ILE A 151 7.68 10.52 15.65
CA ILE A 151 8.50 11.71 15.50
C ILE A 151 7.60 12.94 15.72
N PHE A 152 8.05 13.86 16.57
CA PHE A 152 7.29 15.02 16.99
C PHE A 152 8.13 16.28 16.96
N SER A 153 7.53 17.41 16.60
CA SER A 153 8.12 18.72 16.83
C SER A 153 8.22 19.00 18.33
N ILE A 154 9.26 19.72 18.73
CA ILE A 154 9.43 20.18 20.11
C ILE A 154 8.66 21.48 20.29
N GLU A 155 7.90 21.59 21.38
CA GLU A 155 7.24 22.85 21.75
C GLU A 155 8.30 23.96 21.87
N GLU A 156 8.04 25.12 21.26
CA GLU A 156 8.92 26.30 21.27
C GLU A 156 10.25 26.15 20.49
N ASN A 157 10.46 25.05 19.76
CA ASN A 157 11.63 24.88 18.90
C ASN A 157 11.33 24.09 17.62
N ASP A 158 11.08 24.82 16.53
CA ASP A 158 10.78 24.23 15.22
C ASP A 158 12.01 23.67 14.50
N ASP A 159 13.22 23.94 15.01
CA ASP A 159 14.48 23.48 14.39
C ASP A 159 14.78 22.02 14.71
N TYR A 160 14.14 21.44 15.72
CA TYR A 160 14.39 20.09 16.19
C TYR A 160 13.14 19.22 16.28
N LEU A 161 13.34 17.94 16.00
CA LEU A 161 12.38 16.88 16.17
C LEU A 161 12.84 15.93 17.28
N TRP A 162 11.88 15.35 17.99
CA TRP A 162 12.08 14.30 18.97
C TRP A 162 11.50 12.98 18.44
N CYS A 163 12.31 11.91 18.43
CA CYS A 163 11.81 10.57 18.16
C CYS A 163 11.56 9.83 19.48
N LYS A 164 10.30 9.47 19.73
CA LYS A 164 9.87 8.69 20.90
C LYS A 164 10.37 7.24 20.87
N ILE A 165 10.58 6.66 19.69
CA ILE A 165 11.09 5.29 19.57
C ILE A 165 12.58 5.23 19.93
N CYS A 166 13.35 6.21 19.47
CA CYS A 166 14.78 6.29 19.70
C CYS A 166 15.17 7.01 20.99
N GLN A 167 14.29 7.89 21.49
CA GLN A 167 14.56 8.82 22.59
C GLN A 167 15.72 9.79 22.28
N ILE A 168 15.73 10.33 21.05
CA ILE A 168 16.76 11.26 20.57
C ILE A 168 16.14 12.51 19.95
N TYR A 169 16.93 13.58 19.89
CA TYR A 169 16.63 14.80 19.15
C TYR A 169 17.46 14.87 17.88
N PHE A 170 16.89 15.41 16.80
CA PHE A 170 17.59 15.62 15.53
C PHE A 170 16.99 16.82 14.79
N GLU A 171 17.72 17.35 13.82
CA GLU A 171 17.33 18.54 13.08
C GLU A 171 16.06 18.30 12.24
N ASN A 172 15.19 19.32 12.15
CA ASN A 172 13.95 19.28 11.38
C ASN A 172 14.19 19.53 9.89
N TYR A 173 15.08 18.74 9.28
CA TYR A 173 15.31 18.71 7.83
C TYR A 173 14.74 17.42 7.23
N ILE A 174 14.21 17.52 6.00
CA ILE A 174 13.56 16.42 5.28
C ILE A 174 14.53 15.23 5.13
N GLU A 175 15.78 15.55 4.79
CA GLU A 175 16.87 14.59 4.63
C GLU A 175 17.11 13.83 5.94
N THR A 176 17.19 14.54 7.07
CA THR A 176 17.41 13.92 8.39
C THR A 176 16.24 13.05 8.82
N ILE A 177 14.99 13.43 8.50
CA ILE A 177 13.80 12.59 8.75
C ILE A 177 13.90 11.29 7.96
N PHE A 178 14.29 11.34 6.68
CA PHE A 178 14.43 10.13 5.87
C PHE A 178 15.60 9.26 6.31
N GLU A 179 16.76 9.83 6.60
CA GLU A 179 17.88 9.09 7.17
C GLU A 179 17.46 8.40 8.48
N HIS A 180 16.66 9.07 9.31
CA HIS A 180 16.14 8.49 10.55
C HIS A 180 15.09 7.38 10.33
N VAL A 181 14.11 7.58 9.44
CA VAL A 181 13.01 6.63 9.25
C VAL A 181 13.41 5.45 8.36
N ASP A 182 14.15 5.72 7.29
CA ASP A 182 14.47 4.76 6.24
C ASP A 182 15.90 4.20 6.33
N ASP A 183 16.87 4.87 6.95
CA ASP A 183 18.25 4.35 6.97
C ASP A 183 18.76 3.98 8.37
N ASN A 184 18.16 4.54 9.43
CA ASN A 184 18.55 4.24 10.79
C ASN A 184 18.12 2.83 11.22
N LYS A 185 19.09 1.92 11.24
CA LYS A 185 18.90 0.51 11.64
C LYS A 185 18.33 0.36 13.05
N GLU A 186 18.70 1.24 13.97
CA GLU A 186 18.23 1.19 15.36
C GLU A 186 16.75 1.55 15.46
N HIS A 187 16.34 2.67 14.85
CA HIS A 187 14.93 3.08 14.76
C HIS A 187 14.08 1.95 14.18
N LYS A 188 14.48 1.46 13.00
CA LYS A 188 13.80 0.35 12.31
C LYS A 188 13.68 -0.89 13.18
N THR A 189 14.75 -1.29 13.86
CA THR A 189 14.76 -2.48 14.71
C THR A 189 13.83 -2.33 15.91
N ARG A 190 13.87 -1.18 16.60
CA ARG A 190 13.03 -0.91 17.76
C ARG A 190 11.55 -0.88 17.38
N LEU A 191 11.19 -0.15 16.33
CA LEU A 191 9.81 -0.06 15.84
C LEU A 191 9.29 -1.42 15.36
N THR A 192 10.09 -2.14 14.56
CA THR A 192 9.72 -3.49 14.07
C THR A 192 9.53 -4.47 15.23
N LYS A 193 10.34 -4.39 16.28
CA LYS A 193 10.20 -5.24 17.47
C LYS A 193 8.86 -5.00 18.17
N ILE A 194 8.45 -3.75 18.33
CA ILE A 194 7.14 -3.41 18.90
C ILE A 194 6.01 -3.95 18.00
N LEU A 195 6.07 -3.68 16.69
CA LEU A 195 5.04 -4.11 15.73
C LEU A 195 4.88 -5.64 15.69
N ARG A 196 5.99 -6.38 15.65
CA ARG A 196 5.97 -7.86 15.68
C ARG A 196 5.43 -8.42 16.99
N LEU A 197 5.70 -7.75 18.12
CA LEU A 197 5.17 -8.19 19.41
C LEU A 197 3.65 -8.06 19.47
N ILE A 198 3.07 -7.03 18.86
CA ILE A 198 1.63 -6.78 18.93
C ILE A 198 0.83 -7.48 17.82
N GLU A 199 1.51 -7.97 16.78
CA GLU A 199 0.91 -8.67 15.65
C GLU A 199 0.05 -9.86 16.13
N GLY A 200 -1.20 -9.93 15.69
CA GLY A 200 -2.15 -10.97 16.10
C GLY A 200 -2.67 -10.90 17.54
N HIS A 201 -2.28 -9.89 18.34
CA HIS A 201 -2.67 -9.78 19.75
C HIS A 201 -3.77 -8.76 20.04
N ASN A 202 -4.32 -8.10 19.00
CA ASN A 202 -5.37 -7.09 19.11
C ASN A 202 -4.99 -5.93 20.06
N ILE A 203 -3.75 -5.43 19.89
CA ILE A 203 -3.19 -4.31 20.63
C ILE A 203 -3.01 -3.14 19.66
N ILE A 204 -3.54 -1.96 20.02
CA ILE A 204 -3.46 -0.73 19.24
C ILE A 204 -2.39 0.18 19.84
N ILE A 205 -1.48 0.68 19.00
CA ILE A 205 -0.42 1.63 19.38
C ILE A 205 -0.52 2.97 18.64
N ASP A 206 -1.57 3.20 17.85
CA ASP A 206 -1.68 4.38 16.98
C ASP A 206 -1.55 5.68 17.76
N LYS A 207 -2.22 5.80 18.91
CA LYS A 207 -2.10 6.98 19.77
C LYS A 207 -0.67 7.17 20.31
N TYR A 208 -0.01 6.08 20.68
CA TYR A 208 1.39 6.12 21.12
C TYR A 208 2.31 6.65 20.03
N LEU A 209 2.09 6.27 18.76
CA LEU A 209 2.87 6.78 17.64
C LEU A 209 2.49 8.22 17.29
N THR A 210 1.20 8.58 17.33
CA THR A 210 0.70 9.84 16.77
C THR A 210 0.57 11.00 17.77
N HIS A 211 0.67 10.76 19.08
CA HIS A 211 0.53 11.81 20.11
C HIS A 211 1.77 11.88 21.00
N ALA A 212 2.45 13.02 21.08
CA ALA A 212 3.71 13.17 21.82
C ALA A 212 3.62 12.68 23.29
N ASN A 213 2.51 13.01 23.96
CA ASN A 213 2.27 12.74 25.38
C ASN A 213 1.68 11.35 25.68
N GLU A 214 1.34 10.56 24.65
CA GLU A 214 0.85 9.20 24.87
C GLU A 214 2.02 8.22 25.02
N HIS A 215 2.03 7.47 26.12
CA HIS A 215 3.08 6.50 26.45
C HIS A 215 2.54 5.07 26.52
N SER A 216 1.28 4.84 26.14
CA SER A 216 0.58 3.58 26.34
C SER A 216 -0.03 3.01 25.06
N ALA A 217 -0.10 1.70 25.02
CA ALA A 217 -0.85 0.90 24.07
C ALA A 217 -2.19 0.48 24.68
N THR A 218 -3.19 0.26 23.82
CA THR A 218 -4.50 -0.26 24.24
C THR A 218 -4.65 -1.71 23.77
N CYS A 219 -4.76 -2.65 24.71
CA CYS A 219 -5.08 -4.04 24.39
C CYS A 219 -6.60 -4.22 24.35
N LEU A 220 -7.17 -4.40 23.16
CA LEU A 220 -8.60 -4.63 22.97
C LEU A 220 -9.02 -6.02 23.44
N LYS A 221 -8.13 -7.02 23.36
CA LYS A 221 -8.39 -8.38 23.84
C LYS A 221 -8.64 -8.42 25.35
N CYS A 222 -7.83 -7.71 26.13
CA CYS A 222 -7.94 -7.65 27.59
C CYS A 222 -8.78 -6.46 28.09
N ASN A 223 -9.10 -5.52 27.21
CA ASN A 223 -9.64 -4.19 27.53
C ASN A 223 -8.81 -3.44 28.59
N THR A 224 -7.49 -3.35 28.37
CA THR A 224 -6.55 -2.72 29.32
C THR A 224 -5.54 -1.83 28.61
N VAL A 225 -5.06 -0.82 29.33
CA VAL A 225 -3.96 0.07 28.91
C VAL A 225 -2.63 -0.49 29.43
N VAL A 226 -1.62 -0.53 28.57
CA VAL A 226 -0.29 -1.08 28.86
C VAL A 226 0.75 -0.06 28.42
N ALA A 227 1.75 0.24 29.25
CA ALA A 227 2.85 1.12 28.84
C ALA A 227 3.54 0.56 27.59
N CYS A 228 3.70 1.39 26.56
CA CYS A 228 4.20 0.99 25.24
C CYS A 228 5.72 0.97 25.22
N ASN A 229 6.28 -0.15 25.69
CA ASN A 229 7.66 -0.53 25.47
C ASN A 229 7.72 -2.05 25.37
N VAL A 230 8.82 -2.55 24.79
CA VAL A 230 9.05 -3.97 24.51
C VAL A 230 8.77 -4.84 25.75
N ASP A 231 9.38 -4.51 26.89
CA ASP A 231 9.32 -5.36 28.09
C ASP A 231 7.91 -5.43 28.70
N ASN A 232 7.18 -4.31 28.69
CA ASN A 232 5.82 -4.25 29.22
C ASN A 232 4.82 -4.92 28.29
N LEU A 233 4.95 -4.74 26.97
CA LEU A 233 4.12 -5.43 25.98
C LEU A 233 4.35 -6.95 26.05
N GLU A 234 5.61 -7.39 26.05
CA GLU A 234 5.96 -8.82 26.13
C GLU A 234 5.42 -9.46 27.41
N ARG A 235 5.56 -8.79 28.56
CA ARG A 235 5.02 -9.26 29.84
C ARG A 235 3.48 -9.32 29.84
N HIS A 236 2.83 -8.34 29.22
CA HIS A 236 1.38 -8.34 29.08
C HIS A 236 0.90 -9.52 28.23
N ILE A 237 1.50 -9.70 27.05
CA ILE A 237 1.13 -10.74 26.08
C ILE A 237 1.37 -12.14 26.63
N THR A 238 2.51 -12.35 27.30
CA THR A 238 2.87 -13.64 27.90
C THR A 238 2.11 -13.94 29.19
N GLY A 239 1.50 -12.92 29.79
CA GLY A 239 0.76 -12.98 31.03
C GLY A 239 -0.52 -13.81 30.95
N LYS A 240 -0.92 -14.39 32.09
CA LYS A 240 -2.09 -15.28 32.20
C LYS A 240 -3.39 -14.64 31.71
N ARG A 241 -3.56 -13.33 31.96
CA ARG A 241 -4.77 -12.59 31.59
C ARG A 241 -4.95 -12.49 30.07
N HIS A 242 -3.87 -12.35 29.30
CA HIS A 242 -3.93 -12.27 27.84
C HIS A 242 -4.05 -13.63 27.16
N LYS A 243 -3.50 -14.68 27.77
CA LYS A 243 -3.62 -16.08 27.31
C LYS A 243 -4.97 -16.73 27.64
N GLY A 244 -5.71 -16.20 28.62
CA GLY A 244 -6.99 -16.75 29.08
C GLY A 244 -8.22 -16.30 28.29
N HIS A 245 -8.04 -15.43 27.29
CA HIS A 245 -9.05 -14.99 26.31
C HIS A 245 -8.66 -15.52 24.93
#